data_AF-A0A8C0MZL4-F1
#
_entry.id   AF-A0A8C0MZL4-F1
#
_cell.length_a   1.000
_cell.length_b   1.000
_cell.length_c   1.000
_cell.angle_alpha   90.00
_cell.angle_beta   90.00
_cell.angle_gamma   90.00
#
_symmetry.space_group_name_H-M   'P 1'
#
loop_
_entity.id
_entity.type
_entity.pdbx_description
1 polymer ?
#
loop_
_entity_poly.entity_id
_entity_poly.type
_entity_poly.pdbx_seq_one_letter_code
_entity_poly.pdbx_strand_id
1 'polypeptide(L)'
;MSAARAPPRRGGSGSGSGSSPCRPALPASPPRPSARLGFRLPGSPRGLRRERAAMAFCGPGAYLTHQQKVLRLYKRALRHLESYCVHRDKYRYFACLMRARFEEHKNEKDMVKATQLLRAAEEEFWHNQHPQPYIFPESPGGTSYERYECYKVPEWCLDDWHPSEKAMYPDYFAKREQWKKLQRESWEREVKQLQEETPHGGPTTEALPPARKEGDLPPLWWHIVTRPRERPM
;
A
#
# COMPACT_ATOMS: atom_id res chain seq x y z
N MET A 1 42.42 27.77 35.30
CA MET A 1 43.85 27.79 34.89
C MET A 1 44.08 26.64 33.92
N SER A 2 44.63 26.76 32.74
CA SER A 2 44.91 27.90 31.86
C SER A 2 45.07 27.27 30.47
N ALA A 3 44.37 27.82 29.47
CA ALA A 3 44.57 27.46 28.07
C ALA A 3 45.95 27.98 27.63
N ALA A 4 46.77 27.11 27.03
CA ALA A 4 48.05 27.51 26.45
C ALA A 4 47.87 27.72 24.94
N ARG A 5 48.07 28.97 24.53
CA ARG A 5 48.05 29.52 23.17
C ARG A 5 49.49 29.80 22.77
N ALA A 6 49.86 29.59 21.50
CA ALA A 6 51.16 29.99 20.93
C ALA A 6 51.00 30.33 19.42
N PRO A 7 51.86 31.18 18.81
CA PRO A 7 51.44 32.37 18.04
C PRO A 7 51.79 32.32 16.51
N PRO A 8 51.54 33.42 15.75
CA PRO A 8 51.50 33.42 14.28
C PRO A 8 52.78 33.97 13.60
N ARG A 9 52.93 33.73 12.29
CA ARG A 9 53.79 34.48 11.34
C ARG A 9 53.04 34.58 10.00
N ARG A 10 52.48 35.73 9.56
CA ARG A 10 53.10 36.86 8.79
C ARG A 10 54.16 36.33 7.81
N GLY A 11 53.99 36.33 6.48
CA GLY A 11 53.69 37.41 5.53
C GLY A 11 54.90 37.45 4.55
N GLY A 12 54.86 37.68 3.24
CA GLY A 12 53.86 38.07 2.25
C GLY A 12 54.54 38.09 0.86
N SER A 13 54.01 38.91 -0.06
CA SER A 13 54.42 39.19 -1.45
C SER A 13 53.99 38.14 -2.49
N GLY A 14 53.27 38.45 -3.58
CA GLY A 14 52.77 39.71 -4.13
C GLY A 14 53.17 39.86 -5.60
N SER A 15 52.23 39.63 -6.52
CA SER A 15 52.13 40.18 -7.90
C SER A 15 51.15 39.27 -8.69
N GLY A 16 50.02 39.67 -9.25
CA GLY A 16 49.59 40.98 -9.72
C GLY A 16 49.61 41.00 -11.25
N SER A 17 48.54 40.54 -11.90
CA SER A 17 48.15 40.99 -13.25
C SER A 17 46.65 40.74 -13.44
N GLY A 18 45.90 41.81 -13.65
CA GLY A 18 44.45 41.83 -13.64
C GLY A 18 43.80 41.66 -15.02
N SER A 19 42.52 41.34 -14.98
CA SER A 19 41.55 41.58 -16.05
C SER A 19 40.15 41.67 -15.44
N SER A 20 39.39 42.65 -15.94
CA SER A 20 38.29 43.43 -15.37
C SER A 20 37.04 42.70 -14.84
N PRO A 21 36.24 43.36 -13.95
CA PRO A 21 34.99 42.82 -13.42
C PRO A 21 33.80 43.09 -14.36
N CYS A 22 33.16 42.03 -14.84
CA CYS A 22 31.86 42.11 -15.50
C CYS A 22 30.75 42.47 -14.49
N ARG A 23 29.99 43.52 -14.79
CA ARG A 23 28.83 44.01 -14.03
C ARG A 23 27.75 42.92 -13.86
N PRO A 24 27.00 42.92 -12.75
CA PRO A 24 25.88 42.00 -12.57
C PRO A 24 24.68 42.42 -13.44
N ALA A 25 24.25 41.52 -14.33
CA ALA A 25 23.00 41.66 -15.05
C ALA A 25 21.84 41.18 -14.15
N LEU A 26 20.89 42.08 -13.89
CA LEU A 26 19.61 41.77 -13.25
C LEU A 26 18.78 40.84 -14.16
N PRO A 27 18.33 39.66 -13.71
CA PRO A 27 17.28 38.93 -14.42
C PRO A 27 15.89 39.42 -14.00
N ALA A 28 15.05 39.54 -15.02
CA ALA A 28 13.71 40.11 -15.05
C ALA A 28 12.71 39.50 -14.04
N SER A 29 11.76 40.35 -13.62
CA SER A 29 10.59 40.03 -12.81
C SER A 29 9.78 38.83 -13.36
N PRO A 30 9.21 37.97 -12.49
CA PRO A 30 8.35 36.88 -12.93
C PRO A 30 7.03 37.41 -13.52
N PRO A 31 6.47 36.79 -14.58
CA PRO A 31 5.15 37.16 -15.07
C PRO A 31 4.09 36.77 -14.02
N ARG A 32 3.16 37.68 -13.78
CA ARG A 32 1.96 37.47 -12.94
C ARG A 32 1.14 36.28 -13.49
N PRO A 33 0.52 35.44 -12.65
CA PRO A 33 -0.40 34.43 -13.14
C PRO A 33 -1.70 35.12 -13.60
N SER A 34 -1.79 35.39 -14.89
CA SER A 34 -3.09 35.66 -15.52
C SER A 34 -3.92 34.38 -15.46
N ALA A 35 -5.13 34.55 -14.96
CA ALA A 35 -6.18 33.56 -14.93
C ALA A 35 -6.43 32.91 -16.31
N ARG A 36 -6.95 31.68 -16.26
CA ARG A 36 -7.47 30.86 -17.37
C ARG A 36 -6.43 30.30 -18.33
N LEU A 37 -5.99 29.07 -18.05
CA LEU A 37 -5.56 28.13 -19.09
C LEU A 37 -6.40 26.87 -18.97
N GLY A 38 -7.55 26.88 -19.65
CA GLY A 38 -8.22 25.65 -20.05
C GLY A 38 -7.34 24.97 -21.10
N PHE A 39 -6.69 23.87 -20.72
CA PHE A 39 -6.03 23.00 -21.68
C PHE A 39 -7.10 22.25 -22.49
N ARG A 40 -7.44 22.79 -23.67
CA ARG A 40 -8.07 22.01 -24.75
C ARG A 40 -6.94 21.51 -25.65
N LEU A 41 -6.70 20.20 -25.65
CA LEU A 41 -5.93 19.53 -26.71
C LEU A 41 -6.90 18.86 -27.68
N PRO A 42 -6.55 18.79 -28.99
CA PRO A 42 -7.45 18.41 -30.06
C PRO A 42 -7.73 16.91 -30.07
N GLY A 43 -8.97 16.58 -30.43
CA GLY A 43 -9.48 15.21 -30.46
C GLY A 43 -8.84 14.32 -31.52
N SER A 44 -8.83 13.02 -31.23
CA SER A 44 -8.83 11.96 -32.23
C SER A 44 -9.51 10.72 -31.64
N PRO A 45 -10.40 10.04 -32.39
CA PRO A 45 -11.24 8.98 -31.86
C PRO A 45 -10.46 7.67 -31.83
N ARG A 46 -10.39 6.99 -30.67
CA ARG A 46 -9.93 5.60 -30.62
C ARG A 46 -10.92 4.77 -29.83
N GLY A 47 -11.32 3.68 -30.46
CA GLY A 47 -12.52 2.91 -30.18
C GLY A 47 -12.66 2.46 -28.74
N LEU A 48 -13.93 2.31 -28.34
CA LEU A 48 -14.34 1.65 -27.13
C LEU A 48 -13.79 0.22 -27.11
N ARG A 49 -12.60 0.04 -26.52
CA ARG A 49 -12.28 -1.24 -25.91
C ARG A 49 -13.16 -1.34 -24.68
N ARG A 50 -14.09 -2.30 -24.69
CA ARG A 50 -14.82 -2.72 -23.50
C ARG A 50 -13.79 -3.26 -22.50
N GLU A 51 -13.24 -2.38 -21.66
CA GLU A 51 -12.50 -2.80 -20.48
C GLU A 51 -13.48 -3.49 -19.55
N ARG A 52 -13.20 -4.77 -19.26
CA ARG A 52 -13.90 -5.52 -18.24
C ARG A 52 -13.71 -4.76 -16.93
N ALA A 53 -14.82 -4.25 -16.38
CA ALA A 53 -14.84 -3.68 -15.05
C ALA A 53 -14.23 -4.71 -14.08
N ALA A 54 -13.07 -4.40 -13.51
CA ALA A 54 -12.52 -5.16 -12.41
C ALA A 54 -13.54 -5.06 -11.27
N MET A 55 -14.29 -6.15 -11.07
CA MET A 55 -15.31 -6.26 -10.04
C MET A 55 -14.68 -5.91 -8.69
N ALA A 56 -15.37 -5.05 -7.94
CA ALA A 56 -14.98 -4.67 -6.60
C ALA A 56 -15.19 -5.84 -5.63
N PHE A 57 -14.31 -6.83 -5.66
CA PHE A 57 -14.33 -7.94 -4.73
C PHE A 57 -13.90 -7.45 -3.35
N CYS A 58 -14.73 -7.70 -2.34
CA CYS A 58 -14.48 -7.41 -0.94
C CYS A 58 -14.89 -8.66 -0.17
N GLY A 59 -13.99 -9.23 0.63
CA GLY A 59 -14.26 -10.50 1.33
C GLY A 59 -15.56 -10.48 2.15
N PRO A 60 -15.65 -9.74 3.26
CA PRO A 60 -16.80 -9.86 4.16
C PRO A 60 -18.07 -9.10 3.70
N GLY A 61 -17.99 -8.25 2.68
CA GLY A 61 -19.11 -7.40 2.24
C GLY A 61 -19.48 -7.65 0.79
N ALA A 62 -20.75 -7.94 0.53
CA ALA A 62 -21.26 -8.20 -0.83
C ALA A 62 -21.02 -7.04 -1.82
N TYR A 63 -20.91 -5.80 -1.33
CA TYR A 63 -20.67 -4.62 -2.14
C TYR A 63 -19.87 -3.56 -1.38
N LEU A 64 -19.23 -2.65 -2.11
CA LEU A 64 -18.59 -1.48 -1.52
C LEU A 64 -19.61 -0.38 -1.22
N THR A 65 -19.55 0.14 0.00
CA THR A 65 -20.35 1.32 0.37
C THR A 65 -19.85 2.56 -0.37
N HIS A 66 -20.71 3.57 -0.52
CA HIS A 66 -20.33 4.84 -1.16
C HIS A 66 -19.11 5.48 -0.48
N GLN A 67 -19.10 5.52 0.86
CA GLN A 67 -17.95 5.99 1.64
C GLN A 67 -16.66 5.23 1.29
N GLN A 68 -16.70 3.89 1.22
CA GLN A 68 -15.53 3.09 0.85
C GLN A 68 -15.04 3.40 -0.56
N LYS A 69 -15.95 3.63 -1.52
CA LYS A 69 -15.58 4.03 -2.89
C LYS A 69 -14.85 5.39 -2.90
N VAL A 70 -15.37 6.39 -2.18
CA VAL A 70 -14.73 7.70 -2.02
C VAL A 70 -13.33 7.57 -1.39
N LEU A 71 -13.21 6.80 -0.31
CA LEU A 71 -11.93 6.59 0.38
C LEU A 71 -10.89 5.88 -0.52
N ARG A 72 -11.32 4.89 -1.31
CA ARG A 72 -10.46 4.21 -2.28
C ARG A 72 -10.03 5.16 -3.40
N LEU A 73 -10.94 5.97 -3.94
CA LEU A 73 -10.63 7.00 -4.94
C LEU A 73 -9.63 8.02 -4.39
N TYR A 74 -9.85 8.53 -3.18
CA TYR A 74 -8.93 9.47 -2.52
C TYR A 74 -7.52 8.88 -2.35
N LYS A 75 -7.42 7.63 -1.85
CA LYS A 75 -6.13 6.92 -1.73
C LYS A 75 -5.44 6.77 -3.08
N ARG A 76 -6.18 6.39 -4.14
CA ARG A 76 -5.64 6.26 -5.50
C ARG A 76 -5.15 7.62 -6.04
N ALA A 77 -5.98 8.65 -5.93
CA ALA A 77 -5.64 10.01 -6.37
C ALA A 77 -4.32 10.49 -5.74
N LEU A 78 -4.14 10.31 -4.42
CA LEU A 78 -2.90 10.68 -3.75
C LEU A 78 -1.68 9.87 -4.20
N ARG A 79 -1.81 8.58 -4.49
CA ARG A 79 -0.69 7.74 -4.98
C ARG A 79 -0.28 8.09 -6.41
N HIS A 80 -1.24 8.41 -7.27
CA HIS A 80 -0.93 8.91 -8.61
C HIS A 80 -0.34 10.32 -8.57
N LEU A 81 -0.81 11.18 -7.67
CA LEU A 81 -0.23 12.50 -7.44
C LEU A 81 1.22 12.40 -6.94
N GLU A 82 1.52 11.44 -6.04
CA GLU A 82 2.89 11.11 -5.63
C GLU A 82 3.76 10.63 -6.80
N SER A 83 3.16 9.94 -7.78
CA SER A 83 3.87 9.48 -8.99
C SER A 83 4.20 10.64 -9.94
N TYR A 84 3.35 11.65 -10.06
CA TYR A 84 3.65 12.88 -10.84
C TYR A 84 4.60 13.82 -10.10
N CYS A 85 4.36 14.04 -8.81
CA CYS A 85 5.13 14.96 -7.97
C CYS A 85 6.22 14.21 -7.21
N VAL A 86 7.34 13.94 -7.88
CA VAL A 86 8.46 13.15 -7.31
C VAL A 86 9.02 13.79 -6.03
N HIS A 87 9.12 15.12 -5.98
CA HIS A 87 9.65 15.83 -4.82
C HIS A 87 8.60 15.98 -3.70
N ARG A 88 9.03 15.72 -2.46
CA ARG A 88 8.14 15.57 -1.31
C ARG A 88 7.44 16.89 -0.91
N ASP A 89 8.12 18.01 -1.07
CA ASP A 89 7.63 19.37 -0.85
C ASP A 89 6.47 19.70 -1.78
N LYS A 90 6.65 19.52 -3.10
CA LYS A 90 5.62 19.75 -4.11
C LYS A 90 4.45 18.79 -3.91
N TYR A 91 4.73 17.51 -3.68
CA TYR A 91 3.71 16.52 -3.37
C TYR A 91 2.84 16.96 -2.19
N ARG A 92 3.44 17.42 -1.09
CA ARG A 92 2.69 17.82 0.09
C ARG A 92 1.78 19.02 -0.15
N TYR A 93 2.26 20.01 -0.89
CA TYR A 93 1.44 21.15 -1.29
C TYR A 93 0.18 20.69 -2.06
N PHE A 94 0.36 19.90 -3.12
CA PHE A 94 -0.76 19.43 -3.94
C PHE A 94 -1.66 18.41 -3.22
N ALA A 95 -1.11 17.60 -2.31
CA ALA A 95 -1.90 16.68 -1.49
C ALA A 95 -2.85 17.44 -0.54
N CYS A 96 -2.40 18.57 0.04
CA CYS A 96 -3.25 19.44 0.85
C CYS A 96 -4.36 20.09 0.01
N LEU A 97 -4.05 20.55 -1.20
CA LEU A 97 -5.06 21.09 -2.12
C LEU A 97 -6.09 20.02 -2.52
N MET A 98 -5.63 18.80 -2.81
CA MET A 98 -6.55 17.69 -3.08
C MET A 98 -7.44 17.38 -1.88
N ARG A 99 -6.88 17.35 -0.67
CA ARG A 99 -7.68 17.14 0.54
C ARG A 99 -8.74 18.22 0.73
N ALA A 100 -8.41 19.49 0.50
CA ALA A 100 -9.37 20.59 0.57
C ALA A 100 -10.53 20.37 -0.42
N ARG A 101 -10.26 20.00 -1.68
CA ARG A 101 -11.30 19.66 -2.68
C ARG A 101 -12.23 18.54 -2.22
N PHE A 102 -11.71 17.51 -1.57
CA PHE A 102 -12.54 16.42 -1.03
C PHE A 102 -13.33 16.86 0.21
N GLU A 103 -12.79 17.77 1.02
CA GLU A 103 -13.46 18.27 2.23
C GLU A 103 -14.60 19.25 1.91
N GLU A 104 -14.52 20.01 0.80
CA GLU A 104 -15.59 20.89 0.32
C GLU A 104 -16.94 20.18 0.17
N HIS A 105 -16.93 18.93 -0.32
CA HIS A 105 -18.13 18.11 -0.54
C HIS A 105 -18.36 17.04 0.53
N LYS A 106 -17.70 17.15 1.69
CA LYS A 106 -17.82 16.15 2.77
C LYS A 106 -19.21 16.09 3.40
N ASN A 107 -19.89 17.24 3.50
CA ASN A 107 -21.17 17.39 4.22
C ASN A 107 -22.40 17.37 3.29
N GLU A 108 -22.27 16.82 2.07
CA GLU A 108 -23.37 16.69 1.12
C GLU A 108 -24.35 15.61 1.60
N LYS A 109 -25.62 16.00 1.86
CA LYS A 109 -26.65 15.07 2.36
C LYS A 109 -27.38 14.30 1.25
N ASP A 110 -27.35 14.82 0.02
CA ASP A 110 -28.00 14.20 -1.13
C ASP A 110 -27.10 13.12 -1.74
N MET A 111 -27.54 11.86 -1.62
CA MET A 111 -26.81 10.68 -2.10
C MET A 111 -26.77 10.60 -3.63
N VAL A 112 -27.75 11.16 -4.34
CA VAL A 112 -27.76 11.17 -5.82
C VAL A 112 -26.68 12.13 -6.31
N LYS A 113 -26.63 13.34 -5.75
CA LYS A 113 -25.55 14.29 -6.03
C LYS A 113 -24.18 13.72 -5.65
N ALA A 114 -24.05 13.06 -4.50
CA ALA A 114 -22.79 12.47 -4.05
C ALA A 114 -22.30 11.34 -4.98
N THR A 115 -23.20 10.57 -5.59
CA THR A 115 -22.83 9.53 -6.57
C THR A 115 -22.46 10.11 -7.92
N GLN A 116 -23.12 11.18 -8.35
CA GLN A 116 -22.74 11.93 -9.56
C GLN A 116 -21.36 12.58 -9.42
N LEU A 117 -21.07 13.22 -8.27
CA LEU A 117 -19.76 13.79 -7.98
C LEU A 117 -18.66 12.73 -7.98
N LEU A 118 -18.93 11.55 -7.40
CA LEU A 118 -18.00 10.43 -7.40
C LEU A 118 -17.71 9.97 -8.83
N ARG A 119 -18.74 9.82 -9.67
CA ARG A 119 -18.58 9.44 -11.08
C ARG A 119 -17.74 10.45 -11.86
N ALA A 120 -18.05 11.74 -11.71
CA ALA A 120 -17.28 12.81 -12.36
C ALA A 120 -15.82 12.82 -11.88
N ALA A 121 -15.57 12.57 -10.59
CA ALA A 121 -14.23 12.48 -10.03
C ALA A 121 -13.47 11.23 -10.50
N GLU A 122 -14.15 10.09 -10.71
CA GLU A 122 -13.54 8.90 -11.32
C GLU A 122 -13.16 9.13 -12.79
N GLU A 123 -13.99 9.86 -13.54
CA GLU A 123 -13.69 10.27 -14.92
C GLU A 123 -12.49 11.24 -14.95
N GLU A 124 -12.45 12.26 -14.09
CA GLU A 124 -11.29 13.17 -13.94
C GLU A 124 -10.01 12.39 -13.58
N PHE A 125 -10.12 11.45 -12.63
CA PHE A 125 -8.99 10.62 -12.21
C PHE A 125 -8.49 9.73 -13.35
N TRP A 126 -9.40 9.11 -14.12
CA TRP A 126 -9.04 8.25 -15.24
C TRP A 126 -8.30 9.01 -16.34
N HIS A 127 -8.74 10.23 -16.66
CA HIS A 127 -8.07 11.08 -17.65
C HIS A 127 -6.69 11.55 -17.20
N ASN A 128 -6.49 11.76 -15.90
CA ASN A 128 -5.27 12.33 -15.33
C ASN A 128 -4.38 11.29 -14.62
N GLN A 129 -4.58 9.99 -14.87
CA GLN A 129 -3.77 8.96 -14.21
C GLN A 129 -2.36 8.88 -14.80
N HIS A 130 -1.36 8.76 -13.91
CA HIS A 130 0.02 8.55 -14.34
C HIS A 130 0.14 7.22 -15.13
N PRO A 131 0.75 7.19 -16.33
CA PRO A 131 0.86 5.97 -17.15
C PRO A 131 1.56 4.80 -16.44
N GLN A 132 2.55 5.11 -15.61
CA GLN A 132 3.29 4.12 -14.82
C GLN A 132 3.31 4.56 -13.34
N PRO A 133 2.26 4.25 -12.56
CA PRO A 133 2.20 4.67 -11.18
C PRO A 133 3.31 4.01 -10.33
N TYR A 134 3.69 4.66 -9.23
CA TYR A 134 4.58 4.07 -8.26
C TYR A 134 3.87 2.92 -7.51
N ILE A 135 4.43 1.72 -7.65
CA ILE A 135 3.95 0.49 -7.01
C ILE A 135 5.03 0.02 -6.05
N PHE A 136 4.66 -0.34 -4.82
CA PHE A 136 5.63 -0.83 -3.84
C PHE A 136 6.19 -2.18 -4.29
N PRO A 137 7.47 -2.49 -4.00
CA PRO A 137 8.12 -3.69 -4.54
C PRO A 137 7.39 -5.00 -4.26
N GLU A 138 6.85 -5.18 -3.06
CA GLU A 138 6.14 -6.40 -2.62
C GLU A 138 4.62 -6.36 -2.90
N SER A 139 4.09 -5.21 -3.32
CA SER A 139 2.67 -5.11 -3.67
C SER A 139 2.41 -5.72 -5.05
N PRO A 140 1.17 -6.17 -5.36
CA PRO A 140 0.84 -6.70 -6.68
C PRO A 140 1.20 -5.72 -7.80
N GLY A 141 1.94 -6.21 -8.81
CA GLY A 141 2.50 -5.40 -9.90
C GLY A 141 3.81 -4.69 -9.57
N GLY A 142 4.36 -4.88 -8.36
CA GLY A 142 5.67 -4.42 -7.95
C GLY A 142 6.81 -5.27 -8.51
N THR A 143 8.04 -4.76 -8.44
CA THR A 143 9.23 -5.41 -9.02
C THR A 143 9.72 -6.65 -8.25
N SER A 144 9.26 -6.86 -7.02
CA SER A 144 9.59 -8.03 -6.20
C SER A 144 8.34 -8.75 -5.68
N TYR A 145 7.21 -8.56 -6.36
CA TYR A 145 5.97 -9.29 -6.07
C TYR A 145 6.21 -10.79 -6.29
N GLU A 146 5.79 -11.61 -5.33
CA GLU A 146 5.95 -13.09 -5.34
C GLU A 146 7.40 -13.59 -5.54
N ARG A 147 8.41 -12.72 -5.41
CA ARG A 147 9.82 -13.07 -5.57
C ARG A 147 10.26 -14.22 -4.66
N TYR A 148 9.73 -14.25 -3.44
CA TYR A 148 10.08 -15.26 -2.43
C TYR A 148 9.09 -16.42 -2.36
N GLU A 149 8.08 -16.47 -3.22
CA GLU A 149 7.03 -17.51 -3.18
C GLU A 149 7.62 -18.91 -3.40
N CYS A 150 8.64 -19.04 -4.25
CA CYS A 150 9.32 -20.31 -4.51
C CYS A 150 10.02 -20.92 -3.28
N TYR A 151 10.29 -20.12 -2.23
CA TYR A 151 10.91 -20.57 -0.98
C TYR A 151 9.87 -20.86 0.12
N LYS A 152 8.59 -20.57 -0.13
CA LYS A 152 7.51 -20.79 0.84
C LYS A 152 7.01 -22.23 0.78
N VAL A 153 7.86 -23.15 1.24
CA VAL A 153 7.50 -24.56 1.39
C VAL A 153 6.41 -24.69 2.45
N PRO A 154 5.29 -25.38 2.17
CA PRO A 154 4.26 -25.56 3.17
C PRO A 154 4.72 -26.51 4.27
N GLU A 155 4.27 -26.26 5.50
CA GLU A 155 4.71 -26.96 6.71
C GLU A 155 4.58 -28.48 6.62
N TRP A 156 3.55 -28.99 5.93
CA TRP A 156 3.26 -30.42 5.84
C TRP A 156 4.35 -31.20 5.08
N CYS A 157 5.14 -30.58 4.19
CA CYS A 157 6.23 -31.27 3.50
C CYS A 157 7.34 -31.77 4.44
N LEU A 158 7.46 -31.18 5.63
CA LEU A 158 8.40 -31.64 6.66
C LEU A 158 7.99 -32.99 7.28
N ASP A 159 6.74 -33.43 7.10
CA ASP A 159 6.32 -34.76 7.52
C ASP A 159 6.93 -35.85 6.61
N ASP A 160 7.28 -35.52 5.37
CA ASP A 160 7.83 -36.46 4.38
C ASP A 160 9.35 -36.68 4.52
N TRP A 161 10.02 -35.94 5.42
CA TRP A 161 11.47 -36.07 5.64
C TRP A 161 11.87 -37.43 6.18
N HIS A 162 13.06 -37.90 5.79
CA HIS A 162 13.58 -39.18 6.26
C HIS A 162 13.90 -39.10 7.77
N PRO A 163 13.68 -40.17 8.57
CA PRO A 163 13.96 -40.13 10.02
C PRO A 163 15.38 -39.69 10.40
N SER A 164 16.39 -39.98 9.58
CA SER A 164 17.77 -39.50 9.84
C SER A 164 17.89 -37.97 9.74
N GLU A 165 17.14 -37.34 8.85
CA GLU A 165 17.12 -35.88 8.69
C GLU A 165 16.32 -35.23 9.83
N LYS A 166 15.24 -35.87 10.27
CA LYS A 166 14.46 -35.42 11.43
C LYS A 166 15.27 -35.50 12.72
N ALA A 167 16.10 -36.55 12.87
CA ALA A 167 16.99 -36.72 14.02
C ALA A 167 18.02 -35.59 14.18
N MET A 168 18.28 -34.81 13.13
CA MET A 168 19.12 -33.60 13.19
C MET A 168 18.48 -32.48 14.02
N TYR A 169 17.14 -32.43 14.10
CA TYR A 169 16.39 -31.36 14.80
C TYR A 169 15.40 -31.92 15.83
N PRO A 170 15.87 -32.65 16.86
CA PRO A 170 15.00 -33.38 17.77
C PRO A 170 14.01 -32.47 18.51
N ASP A 171 14.48 -31.32 19.01
CA ASP A 171 13.63 -30.40 19.79
C ASP A 171 12.54 -29.74 18.95
N TYR A 172 12.83 -29.46 17.68
CA TYR A 172 11.86 -28.84 16.77
C TYR A 172 10.74 -29.84 16.45
N PHE A 173 11.08 -31.07 16.07
CA PHE A 173 10.08 -32.10 15.79
C PHE A 173 9.29 -32.50 17.04
N ALA A 174 9.92 -32.55 18.22
CA ALA A 174 9.23 -32.78 19.49
C ALA A 174 8.17 -31.70 19.78
N LYS A 175 8.50 -30.42 19.57
CA LYS A 175 7.55 -29.31 19.71
C LYS A 175 6.45 -29.36 18.65
N ARG A 176 6.80 -29.66 17.40
CA ARG A 176 5.84 -29.78 16.30
C ARG A 176 4.77 -30.84 16.58
N GLU A 177 5.13 -31.97 17.16
CA GLU A 177 4.15 -33.00 17.53
C GLU A 177 3.13 -32.50 18.56
N GLN A 178 3.53 -31.58 19.46
CA GLN A 178 2.58 -30.92 20.37
C GLN A 178 1.56 -30.06 19.60
N TRP A 179 2.00 -29.32 18.58
CA TRP A 179 1.12 -28.54 17.71
C TRP A 179 0.18 -29.42 16.88
N LYS A 180 0.68 -30.52 16.31
CA LYS A 180 -0.15 -31.48 15.56
C LYS A 180 -1.17 -32.18 16.46
N LYS A 181 -0.79 -32.48 17.71
CA LYS A 181 -1.73 -32.99 18.72
C LYS A 181 -2.83 -31.97 19.00
N LEU A 182 -2.46 -30.71 19.25
CA LEU A 182 -3.41 -29.62 19.48
C LEU A 182 -4.38 -29.45 18.31
N GLN A 183 -3.88 -29.48 17.06
CA GLN A 183 -4.69 -29.38 15.86
C GLN A 183 -5.72 -30.52 15.75
N ARG A 184 -5.30 -31.76 16.04
CA ARG A 184 -6.22 -32.93 16.01
C ARG A 184 -7.29 -32.83 17.08
N GLU A 185 -6.93 -32.40 18.29
CA GLU A 185 -7.87 -32.24 19.41
C GLU A 185 -8.86 -31.08 19.19
N SER A 186 -8.42 -30.00 18.53
CA SER A 186 -9.25 -28.84 18.26
C SER A 186 -10.22 -29.06 17.10
N TRP A 187 -9.84 -29.86 16.09
CA TRP A 187 -10.61 -30.05 14.85
C TRP A 187 -12.08 -30.42 15.07
N GLU A 188 -12.37 -31.41 15.92
CA GLU A 188 -13.76 -31.84 16.17
C GLU A 188 -14.59 -30.74 16.82
N ARG A 189 -13.99 -29.95 17.73
CA ARG A 189 -14.66 -28.83 18.41
C ARG A 189 -14.93 -27.68 17.46
N GLU A 190 -13.96 -27.37 16.59
CA GLU A 190 -14.08 -26.34 15.56
C GLU A 190 -15.20 -26.67 14.57
N VAL A 191 -15.23 -27.91 14.06
CA VAL A 191 -16.27 -28.36 13.13
C VAL A 191 -17.64 -28.31 13.80
N LYS A 192 -17.74 -28.74 15.05
CA LYS A 192 -18.98 -28.66 15.83
C LYS A 192 -19.44 -27.21 16.00
N GLN A 193 -18.55 -26.29 16.37
CA GLN A 193 -18.87 -24.87 16.47
C GLN A 193 -19.36 -24.30 15.14
N LEU A 194 -18.71 -24.65 14.02
CA LEU A 194 -19.13 -24.21 12.70
C LEU A 194 -20.51 -24.76 12.34
N GLN A 195 -20.80 -26.05 12.61
CA GLN A 195 -22.12 -26.63 12.34
C GLN A 195 -23.23 -25.99 13.19
N GLU A 196 -22.93 -25.63 14.44
CA GLU A 196 -23.87 -24.96 15.34
C GLU A 196 -24.14 -23.50 14.94
N GLU A 197 -23.11 -22.75 14.53
CA GLU A 197 -23.22 -21.33 14.17
C GLU A 197 -23.62 -21.09 12.70
N THR A 198 -23.44 -22.08 11.81
CA THR A 198 -23.78 -21.93 10.39
C THR A 198 -25.29 -22.05 10.17
N PRO A 199 -25.93 -21.08 9.48
CA PRO A 199 -27.33 -21.18 9.10
C PRO A 199 -27.63 -22.42 8.26
N HIS A 200 -28.86 -22.94 8.31
CA HIS A 200 -29.23 -24.17 7.59
C HIS A 200 -28.97 -24.09 6.06
N GLY A 201 -29.10 -22.92 5.45
CA GLY A 201 -28.83 -22.68 4.03
C GLY A 201 -27.34 -22.52 3.67
N GLY A 202 -26.43 -22.77 4.61
CA GLY A 202 -25.00 -22.53 4.45
C GLY A 202 -24.57 -21.12 4.91
N PRO A 203 -23.25 -20.84 4.90
CA PRO A 203 -22.73 -19.55 5.32
C PRO A 203 -23.08 -18.45 4.31
N THR A 204 -23.56 -17.31 4.80
CA THR A 204 -23.91 -16.14 3.98
C THR A 204 -22.72 -15.23 3.65
N THR A 205 -21.61 -15.37 4.40
CA THR A 205 -20.37 -14.60 4.25
C THR A 205 -19.17 -15.50 4.53
N GLU A 206 -17.99 -15.11 4.04
CA GLU A 206 -16.72 -15.82 4.26
C GLU A 206 -16.14 -15.60 5.67
N ALA A 207 -16.79 -14.78 6.51
CA ALA A 207 -16.31 -14.49 7.85
C ALA A 207 -16.46 -15.70 8.79
N LEU A 208 -15.36 -16.13 9.39
CA LEU A 208 -15.33 -17.19 10.40
C LEU A 208 -15.62 -16.63 11.80
N PRO A 209 -16.37 -17.35 12.65
CA PRO A 209 -16.62 -16.92 14.02
C PRO A 209 -15.35 -17.08 14.88
N PRO A 210 -15.18 -16.25 15.93
CA PRO A 210 -14.12 -16.43 16.91
C PRO A 210 -14.41 -17.62 17.85
N ALA A 211 -13.39 -18.11 18.57
CA ALA A 211 -13.60 -19.09 19.63
C ALA A 211 -14.50 -18.53 20.74
N ARG A 212 -15.47 -19.33 21.22
CA ARG A 212 -16.46 -18.89 22.22
C ARG A 212 -16.15 -19.31 23.65
N LYS A 213 -15.47 -20.43 23.84
CA LYS A 213 -15.20 -21.04 25.15
C LYS A 213 -13.72 -20.97 25.48
N GLU A 214 -13.42 -20.94 26.77
CA GLU A 214 -12.05 -21.00 27.26
C GLU A 214 -11.43 -22.37 26.94
N GLY A 215 -10.25 -22.36 26.32
CA GLY A 215 -9.56 -23.58 25.87
C GLY A 215 -9.93 -24.06 24.46
N ASP A 216 -10.91 -23.45 23.79
CA ASP A 216 -11.18 -23.70 22.37
C ASP A 216 -10.37 -22.76 21.47
N LEU A 217 -9.99 -23.26 20.29
CA LEU A 217 -9.27 -22.49 19.27
C LEU A 217 -10.24 -21.99 18.20
N PRO A 218 -9.93 -20.86 17.53
CA PRO A 218 -10.78 -20.36 16.45
C PRO A 218 -10.89 -21.38 15.31
N PRO A 219 -12.06 -21.57 14.69
CA PRO A 219 -12.22 -22.53 13.62
C PRO A 219 -11.31 -22.25 12.41
N LEU A 220 -10.78 -23.31 11.81
CA LEU A 220 -9.90 -23.28 10.63
C LEU A 220 -8.62 -22.45 10.83
N TRP A 221 -8.15 -22.28 12.07
CA TRP A 221 -6.98 -21.45 12.38
C TRP A 221 -5.66 -21.95 11.77
N TRP A 222 -5.53 -23.26 11.53
CA TRP A 222 -4.25 -23.90 11.21
C TRP A 222 -3.50 -23.23 10.05
N HIS A 223 -4.12 -23.14 8.86
CA HIS A 223 -3.48 -22.59 7.66
C HIS A 223 -3.11 -21.10 7.79
N ILE A 224 -3.82 -20.34 8.65
CA ILE A 224 -3.54 -18.92 8.90
C ILE A 224 -2.32 -18.77 9.80
N VAL A 225 -2.21 -19.63 10.82
CA VAL A 225 -1.15 -19.60 11.83
C VAL A 225 0.14 -20.24 11.32
N THR A 226 0.04 -21.39 10.63
CA THR A 226 1.18 -22.11 10.08
C THR A 226 1.53 -21.70 8.66
N ARG A 227 1.07 -20.51 8.22
CA ARG A 227 1.44 -19.99 6.90
C ARG A 227 2.96 -19.81 6.82
N PRO A 228 3.59 -20.11 5.67
CA PRO A 228 5.00 -19.82 5.47
C PRO A 228 5.30 -18.34 5.73
N ARG A 229 6.49 -18.07 6.27
CA ARG A 229 6.95 -16.69 6.48
C ARG A 229 7.04 -15.95 5.14
N GLU A 230 6.76 -14.65 5.13
CA GLU A 230 6.85 -13.83 3.91
C GLU A 230 8.27 -13.80 3.34
N ARG A 231 9.27 -13.82 4.22
CA ARG A 231 10.70 -13.86 3.91
C ARG A 231 11.35 -15.04 4.62
N PRO A 232 11.37 -16.22 4.00
CA PRO A 232 12.06 -17.41 4.54
C PRO A 232 13.58 -17.39 4.26
N MET A 233 14.05 -16.47 3.42
CA MET A 233 15.47 -16.18 3.14
C MET A 233 16.04 -15.15 4.11
#